data_AF-A0AAD9IPZ8-F1
#
_entry.id   AF-A0AAD9IPZ8-F1
#
_cell.length_a   1.000
_cell.length_b   1.000
_cell.length_c   1.000
_cell.angle_alpha   90.00
_cell.angle_beta   90.00
_cell.angle_gamma   90.00
#
_symmetry.space_group_name_H-M   'P 1'
#
loop_
_entity.id
_entity.type
_entity.pdbx_description
1 polymer ?
#
loop_
_entity_poly.entity_id
_entity_poly.type
_entity_poly.pdbx_seq_one_letter_code
_entity_poly.pdbx_strand_id
1 'polypeptide(L)'
;MEEEFVTNQERLKPQEERNQEDRTKVDDLRGSPLSVGTLEELVDENHGIVSSSSGPEHYVTIMSFVDKSQLEPGCSVLLHNKGMHVVGLLTDEADPAVSVMKVEHAPTESYADVGGLDQQVQEIKEAVELPLTHPELYEDIGIKPPKGVILYGAPGTGKTLLAKAVANSTSASFLRVVGSELIQKYLGDGPKLVRELFRTADELSPSIVFIDEIDAVGTKRYDAHSGGEREIQRTMLELLNQLDGL
;
A
#
# COMPACT_ATOMS: atom_id res chain seq x y z
N MET A 1 28.36 -34.38 2.04
CA MET A 1 27.65 -33.10 2.30
C MET A 1 28.37 -31.93 1.62
N GLU A 2 29.65 -31.67 1.88
CA GLU A 2 30.40 -30.61 1.15
C GLU A 2 30.65 -30.94 -0.34
N GLU A 3 31.02 -32.19 -0.67
CA GLU A 3 31.21 -32.61 -2.07
C GLU A 3 29.90 -32.58 -2.88
N GLU A 4 28.76 -32.91 -2.26
CA GLU A 4 27.44 -32.77 -2.89
C GLU A 4 27.06 -31.31 -3.09
N PHE A 5 27.43 -30.41 -2.17
CA PHE A 5 27.20 -28.98 -2.31
C PHE A 5 28.02 -28.38 -3.46
N VAL A 6 29.30 -28.74 -3.58
CA VAL A 6 30.18 -28.30 -4.68
C VAL A 6 29.69 -28.86 -6.02
N THR A 7 29.29 -30.13 -6.08
CA THR A 7 28.77 -30.75 -7.30
C THR A 7 27.43 -30.13 -7.73
N ASN A 8 26.54 -29.80 -6.77
CA ASN A 8 25.29 -29.10 -7.06
C ASN A 8 25.53 -27.65 -7.50
N GLN A 9 26.48 -26.95 -6.89
CA GLN A 9 26.84 -25.59 -7.28
C GLN A 9 27.47 -25.55 -8.69
N GLU A 10 28.29 -26.54 -9.05
CA GLU A 10 28.83 -26.69 -10.41
C GLU A 10 27.76 -27.07 -11.45
N ARG A 11 26.71 -27.80 -11.05
CA ARG A 11 25.55 -28.07 -11.91
C ARG A 11 24.62 -26.86 -12.09
N LEU A 12 24.56 -25.96 -11.11
CA LEU A 12 23.74 -24.75 -11.14
C LEU A 12 24.37 -23.64 -11.99
N LYS A 13 25.70 -23.53 -12.03
CA LYS A 13 26.43 -22.51 -12.82
C LYS A 13 26.01 -22.43 -14.30
N PRO A 14 25.91 -23.54 -15.07
CA PRO A 14 25.46 -23.49 -16.47
C PRO A 14 24.01 -23.03 -16.64
N GLN A 15 23.18 -23.24 -15.62
CA GLN A 15 21.78 -22.82 -15.62
C GLN A 15 21.65 -21.33 -15.28
N GLU A 16 22.45 -20.83 -14.35
CA GLU A 16 22.57 -19.41 -14.05
C GLU A 16 23.11 -18.61 -15.25
N GLU A 17 24.14 -19.12 -15.93
CA GLU A 17 24.69 -18.52 -17.14
C GLU A 17 23.66 -18.44 -18.27
N ARG A 18 22.90 -19.53 -18.52
CA ARG A 18 21.80 -19.52 -19.50
C ARG A 18 20.70 -18.53 -19.14
N ASN A 19 20.30 -18.47 -17.86
CA ASN A 19 19.29 -17.52 -17.40
C ASN A 19 19.78 -16.08 -17.56
N GLN A 20 21.08 -15.83 -17.36
CA GLN A 20 21.68 -14.52 -17.54
C GLN A 20 21.75 -14.13 -19.02
N GLU A 21 22.08 -15.07 -19.91
CA GLU A 21 22.01 -14.88 -21.37
C GLU A 21 20.59 -14.62 -21.88
N ASP A 22 19.59 -15.29 -21.31
CA ASP A 22 18.20 -15.06 -21.71
C ASP A 22 17.69 -13.70 -21.19
N ARG A 23 18.16 -13.27 -20.01
CA ARG A 23 17.84 -11.94 -19.47
C ARG A 23 18.43 -10.81 -20.31
N THR A 24 19.67 -10.95 -20.79
CA THR A 24 20.28 -9.95 -21.70
C THR A 24 19.56 -9.89 -23.05
N LYS A 25 19.15 -11.04 -23.62
CA LYS A 25 18.32 -11.06 -24.84
C LYS A 25 16.98 -10.35 -24.63
N VAL A 26 16.35 -10.52 -23.46
CA VAL A 26 15.09 -9.83 -23.14
C VAL A 26 15.32 -8.32 -23.03
N ASP A 27 16.39 -7.87 -22.39
CA ASP A 27 16.70 -6.44 -22.29
C ASP A 27 17.00 -5.81 -23.66
N ASP A 28 17.67 -6.54 -24.56
CA ASP A 28 17.87 -6.12 -25.95
C ASP A 28 16.53 -6.01 -26.71
N LEU A 29 15.59 -6.93 -26.46
CA LEU A 29 14.24 -6.90 -27.05
C LEU A 29 13.37 -5.77 -26.48
N ARG A 30 13.53 -5.43 -25.20
CA ARG A 30 12.85 -4.28 -24.57
C ARG A 30 13.25 -2.98 -25.25
N GLY A 31 14.53 -2.85 -25.58
CA GLY A 31 15.08 -1.68 -26.24
C GLY A 31 15.08 -0.45 -25.34
N SER A 32 15.78 0.59 -25.79
CA SER A 32 15.77 1.91 -25.17
C SER A 32 15.64 2.98 -26.25
N PRO A 33 14.87 4.07 -26.04
CA PRO A 33 14.11 4.43 -24.85
C PRO A 33 12.75 3.70 -24.74
N LEU A 34 12.26 3.57 -23.51
CA LEU A 34 10.92 3.08 -23.19
C LEU A 34 9.98 4.26 -22.96
N SER A 35 8.73 4.14 -23.40
CA SER A 35 7.65 5.09 -23.11
C SER A 35 6.69 4.48 -22.10
N VAL A 36 6.08 5.32 -21.26
CA VAL A 36 5.06 4.90 -20.30
C VAL A 36 3.68 5.11 -20.93
N GLY A 37 2.81 4.11 -20.82
CA GLY A 37 1.40 4.18 -21.18
C GLY A 37 0.52 3.52 -20.14
N THR A 38 -0.79 3.62 -20.33
CA THR A 38 -1.80 2.97 -19.48
C THR A 38 -2.49 1.88 -20.29
N LEU A 39 -2.67 0.71 -19.69
CA LEU A 39 -3.45 -0.37 -20.29
C LEU A 39 -4.94 -0.07 -20.11
N GLU A 40 -5.68 0.20 -21.19
CA GLU A 40 -7.12 0.50 -21.11
C GLU A 40 -7.95 -0.78 -21.06
N GLU A 41 -7.62 -1.74 -21.93
CA GLU A 41 -8.38 -2.97 -22.08
C GLU A 41 -7.49 -4.13 -22.55
N LEU A 42 -7.74 -5.32 -22.02
CA LEU A 42 -7.18 -6.57 -22.54
C LEU A 42 -8.15 -7.17 -23.55
N VAL A 43 -7.72 -7.26 -24.80
CA VAL A 43 -8.53 -7.85 -25.88
C VAL A 43 -8.38 -9.37 -25.88
N ASP A 44 -7.15 -9.86 -25.70
CA ASP A 44 -6.81 -11.28 -25.56
C ASP A 44 -5.51 -11.48 -24.77
N GLU A 45 -5.01 -12.71 -24.68
CA GLU A 45 -3.79 -13.03 -23.93
C GLU A 45 -2.52 -12.37 -24.47
N ASN A 46 -2.48 -11.94 -25.73
CA ASN A 46 -1.31 -11.39 -26.41
C ASN A 46 -1.53 -9.97 -26.93
N HIS A 47 -2.72 -9.39 -26.77
CA HIS A 47 -3.05 -8.08 -27.29
C HIS A 47 -3.89 -7.27 -26.30
N GLY A 48 -3.52 -6.00 -26.18
CA GLY A 48 -4.23 -5.02 -25.37
C GLY A 48 -4.37 -3.70 -26.10
N ILE A 49 -5.29 -2.87 -25.63
CA ILE A 49 -5.41 -1.48 -26.03
C ILE A 49 -4.68 -0.64 -24.98
N VAL A 50 -3.72 0.18 -25.43
CA VAL A 50 -2.94 1.05 -24.55
C VAL A 50 -3.12 2.51 -24.97
N SER A 51 -3.25 3.39 -23.98
CA SER A 51 -3.22 4.83 -24.15
C SER A 51 -1.83 5.35 -23.78
N SER A 52 -1.23 6.18 -24.64
CA SER A 52 -0.03 6.93 -24.28
C SER A 52 -0.45 8.18 -23.54
N SER A 53 0.41 8.71 -22.64
CA SER A 53 0.16 9.88 -21.77
C SER A 53 -0.50 11.13 -22.39
N SER A 54 -0.47 11.27 -23.72
CA SER A 54 -1.19 12.33 -24.46
C SER A 54 -1.52 11.91 -25.91
N GLY A 55 -1.50 10.61 -26.19
CA GLY A 55 -1.62 10.05 -27.55
C GLY A 55 -2.95 9.34 -27.80
N PRO A 56 -3.23 8.95 -29.05
CA PRO A 56 -4.35 8.08 -29.37
C PRO A 56 -4.16 6.69 -28.75
N GLU A 57 -5.26 5.96 -28.61
CA GLU A 57 -5.25 4.55 -28.21
C GLU A 57 -4.64 3.69 -29.33
N HIS A 58 -3.77 2.76 -28.95
CA HIS A 58 -3.12 1.83 -29.88
C HIS A 58 -3.47 0.40 -29.50
N TYR A 59 -3.82 -0.41 -30.50
CA TYR A 59 -3.88 -1.86 -30.37
C TYR A 59 -2.47 -2.41 -30.47
N VAL A 60 -2.00 -3.03 -29.40
CA VAL A 60 -0.59 -3.42 -29.24
C VAL A 60 -0.45 -4.87 -28.81
N THR A 61 0.66 -5.49 -29.23
CA THR A 61 1.03 -6.83 -28.82
C THR A 61 1.76 -6.79 -27.46
N ILE A 62 1.41 -7.72 -26.59
CA ILE A 62 2.04 -7.97 -25.29
C ILE A 62 3.16 -9.00 -25.50
N MET A 63 4.39 -8.65 -25.10
CA MET A 63 5.53 -9.54 -25.25
C MET A 63 5.40 -10.75 -24.32
N SER A 64 5.85 -11.92 -24.78
CA SER A 64 5.67 -13.20 -24.08
C SER A 64 6.36 -13.29 -22.72
N PHE A 65 7.36 -12.43 -22.47
CA PHE A 65 8.09 -12.39 -21.20
C PHE A 65 7.43 -11.45 -20.15
N VAL A 66 6.32 -10.79 -20.50
CA VAL A 66 5.51 -10.03 -19.55
C VAL A 66 4.58 -10.99 -18.83
N ASP A 67 4.51 -10.88 -17.50
CA ASP A 67 3.59 -11.68 -16.71
C ASP A 67 2.16 -11.20 -16.93
N LYS A 68 1.37 -12.04 -17.58
CA LYS A 68 -0.01 -11.72 -17.96
C LYS A 68 -0.97 -11.77 -16.79
N SER A 69 -0.59 -12.45 -15.71
CA SER A 69 -1.43 -12.57 -14.51
C SER A 69 -1.52 -11.25 -13.73
N GLN A 70 -0.55 -10.36 -13.95
CA GLN A 70 -0.44 -9.05 -13.29
C GLN A 70 -0.94 -7.89 -14.17
N LEU A 71 -1.43 -8.18 -15.38
CA LEU A 71 -1.99 -7.15 -16.26
C LEU A 71 -3.45 -6.93 -15.92
N GLU A 72 -3.77 -5.78 -15.33
CA GLU A 72 -5.14 -5.33 -15.12
C GLU A 72 -5.41 -4.03 -15.90
N PRO A 73 -6.65 -3.81 -16.37
CA PRO A 73 -7.07 -2.53 -16.91
C PRO A 73 -6.79 -1.39 -15.90
N GLY A 74 -6.15 -0.33 -16.36
CA GLY A 74 -5.70 0.81 -15.56
C GLY A 74 -4.24 0.74 -15.11
N CYS A 75 -3.54 -0.40 -15.27
CA CYS A 75 -2.14 -0.50 -14.91
C CYS A 75 -1.22 0.32 -15.82
N SER A 76 -0.15 0.85 -15.23
CA SER A 76 0.93 1.48 -15.97
C SER A 76 1.81 0.42 -16.66
N VAL A 77 2.00 0.57 -17.97
CA VAL A 77 2.77 -0.36 -18.80
C VAL A 77 3.94 0.34 -19.47
N LEU A 78 5.04 -0.41 -19.66
CA LEU A 78 6.19 0.01 -20.43
C LEU A 78 6.00 -0.38 -21.89
N LEU A 79 6.09 0.60 -22.76
CA LEU A 79 5.93 0.48 -24.20
C LEU A 79 7.26 0.71 -24.91
N HIS A 80 7.55 -0.08 -25.93
CA HIS A 80 8.70 0.16 -26.80
C HIS A 80 8.42 1.33 -27.76
N ASN A 81 9.32 2.32 -27.81
CA ASN A 81 9.08 3.59 -28.52
C ASN A 81 8.79 3.46 -30.04
N LYS A 82 9.28 2.40 -30.71
CA LYS A 82 9.05 2.23 -32.17
C LYS A 82 7.84 1.37 -32.52
N GLY A 83 7.63 0.29 -31.78
CA GLY A 83 6.61 -0.73 -32.09
C GLY A 83 5.36 -0.62 -31.21
N MET A 84 5.42 0.21 -30.17
CA MET A 84 4.42 0.34 -29.12
C MET A 84 4.01 -1.00 -28.47
N HIS A 85 4.87 -2.02 -28.49
CA HIS A 85 4.62 -3.29 -27.82
C HIS A 85 4.76 -3.14 -26.30
N VAL A 86 3.94 -3.87 -25.54
CA VAL A 86 4.08 -3.94 -24.08
C VAL A 86 5.30 -4.81 -23.75
N VAL A 87 6.33 -4.18 -23.20
CA VAL A 87 7.61 -4.80 -22.86
C VAL A 87 7.83 -4.93 -21.35
N GLY A 88 6.86 -4.52 -20.55
CA GLY A 88 6.90 -4.67 -19.11
C GLY A 88 5.73 -4.00 -18.45
N LEU A 89 5.49 -4.41 -17.22
CA LEU A 89 4.65 -3.68 -16.28
C LEU A 89 5.52 -2.65 -15.58
N LEU A 90 5.05 -1.41 -15.51
CA LEU A 90 5.57 -0.48 -14.53
C LEU A 90 4.76 -0.75 -13.27
N THR A 91 5.39 -1.40 -12.29
CA THR A 91 4.80 -1.52 -10.95
C THR A 91 4.42 -0.11 -10.51
N ASP A 92 3.16 0.08 -10.09
CA ASP A 92 2.69 1.32 -9.49
C ASP A 92 3.71 1.70 -8.40
N GLU A 93 4.62 2.64 -8.71
CA GLU A 93 5.26 3.39 -7.65
C GLU A 93 4.09 4.12 -7.02
N ALA A 94 3.67 3.64 -5.84
CA ALA A 94 2.63 4.24 -5.03
C ALA A 94 2.70 5.75 -5.23
N ASP A 95 1.59 6.35 -5.69
CA ASP A 95 1.47 7.76 -6.07
C ASP A 95 2.38 8.58 -5.14
N PRO A 96 3.26 9.48 -5.60
CA PRO A 96 4.21 10.15 -4.71
C PRO A 96 3.55 10.81 -3.48
N ALA A 97 2.24 11.07 -3.52
CA ALA A 97 1.40 11.41 -2.37
C ALA A 97 1.28 10.31 -1.28
N VAL A 98 1.23 9.04 -1.67
CA VAL A 98 1.27 7.84 -0.83
C VAL A 98 2.69 7.56 -0.34
N SER A 99 3.70 7.88 -1.15
CA SER A 99 5.09 7.93 -0.69
C SER A 99 5.32 9.00 0.41
N VAL A 100 4.38 9.95 0.60
CA VAL A 100 4.38 10.87 1.76
C VAL A 100 3.85 10.21 3.03
N MET A 101 3.07 9.12 2.92
CA MET A 101 2.75 8.28 4.07
C MET A 101 4.05 7.64 4.51
N LYS A 102 4.62 8.18 5.59
CA LYS A 102 5.86 7.65 6.11
C LYS A 102 5.58 6.25 6.62
N VAL A 103 6.04 5.25 5.88
CA VAL A 103 6.41 3.96 6.45
C VAL A 103 7.58 4.26 7.37
N GLU A 104 7.29 4.71 8.59
CA GLU A 104 8.34 4.91 9.59
C GLU A 104 8.76 3.53 10.07
N HIS A 105 10.08 3.30 10.11
CA HIS A 105 10.60 2.21 10.94
C HIS A 105 10.02 2.34 12.34
N ALA A 106 9.76 1.17 12.96
CA ALA A 106 9.21 1.07 14.30
C ALA A 106 9.81 2.16 15.22
N PRO A 107 8.98 3.09 15.74
CA PRO A 107 9.45 4.18 16.58
C PRO A 107 10.19 3.62 17.81
N THR A 108 11.13 4.39 18.35
CA THR A 108 12.01 3.91 19.43
C THR A 108 11.33 3.85 20.81
N GLU A 109 10.21 4.55 20.96
CA GLU A 109 9.45 4.65 22.21
C GLU A 109 8.86 3.29 22.59
N SER A 110 8.94 2.95 23.88
CA SER A 110 8.47 1.69 24.44
C SER A 110 7.33 1.92 25.44
N TYR A 111 6.63 0.86 25.84
CA TYR A 111 5.63 0.97 26.92
C TYR A 111 6.21 1.43 28.26
N ALA A 112 7.52 1.22 28.48
CA ALA A 112 8.19 1.69 29.69
C ALA A 112 8.30 3.23 29.75
N ASP A 113 8.20 3.90 28.59
CA ASP A 113 8.21 5.36 28.49
C ASP A 113 6.83 5.98 28.77
N VAL A 114 5.77 5.15 28.83
CA VAL A 114 4.40 5.57 29.18
C VAL A 114 4.17 5.40 30.68
N GLY A 115 4.10 6.50 31.43
CA GLY A 115 3.85 6.47 32.88
C GLY A 115 2.38 6.63 33.25
N GLY A 116 1.88 5.79 34.16
CA GLY A 116 0.59 6.00 34.86
C GLY A 116 -0.67 5.71 34.05
N LEU A 117 -0.54 5.02 32.91
CA LEU A 117 -1.64 4.64 32.01
C LEU A 117 -1.73 3.11 31.83
N ASP A 118 -1.42 2.35 32.88
CA ASP A 118 -1.28 0.88 32.81
C ASP A 118 -2.54 0.19 32.29
N GLN A 119 -3.72 0.68 32.69
CA GLN A 119 -4.99 0.15 32.23
C GLN A 119 -5.19 0.38 30.72
N GLN A 120 -4.94 1.60 30.23
CA GLN A 120 -5.11 1.93 28.81
C GLN A 120 -4.07 1.20 27.95
N VAL A 121 -2.84 1.05 28.47
CA VAL A 121 -1.80 0.23 27.82
C VAL A 121 -2.28 -1.20 27.67
N GLN A 122 -2.84 -1.80 28.73
CA GLN A 122 -3.35 -3.17 28.68
C GLN A 122 -4.49 -3.32 27.65
N GLU A 123 -5.46 -2.41 27.65
CA GLU A 123 -6.59 -2.44 26.70
C GLU A 123 -6.12 -2.41 25.24
N ILE A 124 -5.11 -1.59 24.92
CA ILE A 124 -4.58 -1.51 23.55
C ILE A 124 -3.76 -2.76 23.19
N LYS A 125 -2.99 -3.32 24.14
CA LYS A 125 -2.26 -4.57 23.92
C LYS A 125 -3.22 -5.71 23.59
N GLU A 126 -4.31 -5.83 24.34
CA GLU A 126 -5.34 -6.84 24.08
C GLU A 126 -6.02 -6.62 22.72
N ALA A 127 -6.23 -5.36 22.32
CA ALA A 127 -6.89 -5.03 21.06
C ALA A 127 -6.01 -5.18 19.82
N VAL A 128 -4.70 -4.91 19.92
CA VAL A 128 -3.80 -4.82 18.75
C VAL A 128 -2.70 -5.87 18.78
N GLU A 129 -2.00 -6.02 19.90
CA GLU A 129 -0.83 -6.92 20.02
C GLU A 129 -1.27 -8.39 20.14
N LEU A 130 -2.29 -8.68 20.93
CA LEU A 130 -2.76 -10.05 21.20
C LEU A 130 -3.30 -10.76 19.94
N PRO A 131 -4.11 -10.11 19.06
CA PRO A 131 -4.55 -10.74 17.81
C PRO A 131 -3.40 -11.05 16.84
N LEU A 132 -2.33 -10.25 16.87
CA LEU A 132 -1.16 -10.43 15.99
C LEU A 132 -0.20 -11.50 16.51
N THR A 133 -0.03 -11.60 17.83
CA THR A 133 0.91 -12.53 18.47
C THR A 133 0.30 -13.90 18.74
N HIS A 134 -0.99 -13.95 19.10
CA HIS A 134 -1.70 -15.16 19.52
C HIS A 134 -3.09 -15.26 18.88
N PRO A 135 -3.19 -15.41 17.56
CA PRO A 135 -4.47 -15.56 16.87
C PRO A 135 -5.27 -16.80 17.34
N GLU A 136 -4.59 -17.86 17.79
CA GLU A 136 -5.20 -19.11 18.25
C GLU A 136 -6.21 -18.92 19.39
N LEU A 137 -5.97 -17.94 20.27
CA LEU A 137 -6.87 -17.63 21.40
C LEU A 137 -8.23 -17.11 20.91
N TYR A 138 -8.25 -16.39 19.79
CA TYR A 138 -9.48 -15.87 19.20
C TYR A 138 -10.24 -16.94 18.43
N GLU A 139 -9.52 -17.83 17.75
CA GLU A 139 -10.08 -18.97 17.02
C GLU A 139 -10.75 -19.99 17.96
N ASP A 140 -10.09 -20.33 19.07
CA ASP A 140 -10.61 -21.29 20.06
C ASP A 140 -11.92 -20.81 20.72
N ILE A 141 -12.04 -19.50 20.94
CA ILE A 141 -13.23 -18.89 21.54
C ILE A 141 -14.29 -18.60 20.46
N GLY A 142 -13.90 -18.54 19.18
CA GLY A 142 -14.78 -18.25 18.05
C GLY A 142 -15.23 -16.78 17.98
N ILE A 143 -14.43 -15.86 18.53
CA ILE A 143 -14.69 -14.41 18.50
C ILE A 143 -13.76 -13.73 17.51
N LYS A 144 -14.25 -12.71 16.81
CA LYS A 144 -13.40 -11.88 15.94
C LYS A 144 -12.64 -10.86 16.79
N PRO A 145 -11.36 -10.61 16.50
CA PRO A 145 -10.62 -9.56 17.17
C PRO A 145 -11.24 -8.19 16.87
N PRO A 146 -11.07 -7.21 17.78
CA PRO A 146 -11.56 -5.85 17.55
C PRO A 146 -10.85 -5.23 16.34
N LYS A 147 -11.61 -4.53 15.48
CA LYS A 147 -11.10 -3.97 14.22
C LYS A 147 -10.41 -2.61 14.34
N GLY A 148 -10.58 -1.89 15.44
CA GLY A 148 -10.05 -0.55 15.58
C GLY A 148 -10.16 0.01 16.99
N VAL A 149 -9.27 0.94 17.31
CA VAL A 149 -9.18 1.61 18.61
C VAL A 149 -9.19 3.12 18.39
N ILE A 150 -9.96 3.86 19.19
CA ILE A 150 -9.99 5.33 19.16
C ILE A 150 -9.47 5.85 20.50
N LEU A 151 -8.40 6.65 20.45
CA LEU A 151 -7.84 7.32 21.61
C LEU A 151 -8.35 8.75 21.70
N TYR A 152 -9.02 9.11 22.79
CA TYR A 152 -9.55 10.46 23.01
C TYR A 152 -9.14 11.05 24.36
N GLY A 153 -9.36 12.35 24.55
CA GLY A 153 -9.09 13.07 25.80
C GLY A 153 -8.31 14.37 25.60
N ALA A 154 -7.95 15.06 26.68
CA ALA A 154 -7.23 16.33 26.60
C ALA A 154 -5.88 16.21 25.84
N PRO A 155 -5.43 17.27 25.16
CA PRO A 155 -4.10 17.31 24.54
C PRO A 155 -3.01 17.16 25.62
N GLY A 156 -1.88 16.54 25.27
CA GLY A 156 -0.76 16.33 26.20
C GLY A 156 -0.88 15.11 27.13
N THR A 157 -1.90 14.26 26.95
CA THR A 157 -2.10 13.01 27.73
C THR A 157 -1.34 11.80 27.18
N GLY A 158 -0.44 11.99 26.21
CA GLY A 158 0.42 10.90 25.70
C GLY A 158 -0.23 9.97 24.66
N LYS A 159 -1.37 10.33 24.04
CA LYS A 159 -2.02 9.51 23.00
C LYS A 159 -1.08 9.12 21.85
N THR A 160 -0.38 10.09 21.28
CA THR A 160 0.59 9.87 20.21
C THR A 160 1.78 9.03 20.68
N LEU A 161 2.20 9.18 21.95
CA LEU A 161 3.30 8.40 22.54
C LEU A 161 2.90 6.93 22.70
N LEU A 162 1.67 6.68 23.16
CA LEU A 162 1.12 5.34 23.31
C LEU A 162 0.99 4.62 21.96
N ALA A 163 0.53 5.32 20.92
CA ALA A 163 0.47 4.76 19.56
C ALA A 163 1.84 4.34 19.02
N LYS A 164 2.87 5.17 19.26
CA LYS A 164 4.25 4.81 18.91
C LYS A 164 4.77 3.61 19.70
N ALA A 165 4.51 3.55 21.00
CA ALA A 165 4.91 2.42 21.83
C ALA A 165 4.32 1.08 21.34
N VAL A 166 3.07 1.10 20.86
CA VAL A 166 2.41 -0.07 20.27
C VAL A 166 3.10 -0.48 18.97
N ALA A 167 3.35 0.48 18.07
CA ALA A 167 4.04 0.22 16.81
C ALA A 167 5.40 -0.44 17.00
N ASN A 168 6.14 -0.03 18.04
CA ASN A 168 7.42 -0.64 18.41
C ASN A 168 7.31 -2.10 18.86
N SER A 169 6.24 -2.46 19.60
CA SER A 169 6.05 -3.81 20.12
C SER A 169 5.64 -4.82 19.05
N THR A 170 4.75 -4.41 18.13
CA THR A 170 4.09 -5.34 17.21
C THR A 170 4.94 -5.78 16.00
N SER A 171 6.11 -5.18 15.75
CA SER A 171 6.97 -5.45 14.56
C SER A 171 6.25 -5.39 13.20
N ALA A 172 5.02 -4.85 13.16
CA ALA A 172 4.18 -4.70 11.99
C ALA A 172 4.54 -3.41 11.24
N SER A 173 4.18 -3.34 9.96
CA SER A 173 4.36 -2.14 9.15
C SER A 173 3.54 -0.99 9.76
N PHE A 174 4.17 0.13 10.11
CA PHE A 174 3.49 1.27 10.72
C PHE A 174 3.28 2.38 9.69
N LEU A 175 2.02 2.63 9.34
CA LEU A 175 1.61 3.71 8.45
C LEU A 175 1.03 4.86 9.28
N ARG A 176 1.71 6.01 9.28
CA ARG A 176 1.23 7.21 9.99
C ARG A 176 0.69 8.24 9.01
N VAL A 177 -0.52 8.72 9.26
CA VAL A 177 -1.13 9.83 8.53
C VAL A 177 -1.72 10.84 9.50
N VAL A 178 -1.55 12.13 9.21
CA VAL A 178 -2.19 13.21 9.97
C VAL A 178 -3.53 13.54 9.31
N GLY A 179 -4.60 13.70 10.08
CA GLY A 179 -5.94 13.95 9.57
C GLY A 179 -6.02 15.16 8.64
N SER A 180 -5.20 16.19 8.88
CA SER A 180 -5.09 17.36 8.00
C SER A 180 -4.52 17.05 6.62
N GLU A 181 -3.72 15.99 6.45
CA GLU A 181 -3.15 15.56 5.16
C GLU A 181 -4.21 14.93 4.23
N LEU A 182 -5.32 14.46 4.79
CA LEU A 182 -6.45 13.94 4.01
C LEU A 182 -7.26 15.07 3.32
N ILE A 183 -7.01 16.33 3.69
CA ILE A 183 -7.70 17.49 3.12
C ILE A 183 -6.88 18.05 1.96
N GLN A 184 -7.32 17.76 0.73
CA GLN A 184 -6.65 18.20 -0.50
C GLN A 184 -7.35 19.38 -1.15
N LYS A 185 -6.58 20.21 -1.87
CA LYS A 185 -7.09 21.40 -2.56
C LYS A 185 -7.91 21.05 -3.81
N TYR A 186 -7.58 19.93 -4.45
CA TYR A 186 -8.24 19.46 -5.66
C TYR A 186 -9.37 18.49 -5.32
N LEU A 187 -10.45 18.58 -6.10
CA LEU A 187 -11.64 17.75 -5.93
C LEU A 187 -11.33 16.30 -6.35
N GLY A 188 -11.55 15.33 -5.45
CA GLY A 188 -11.34 13.90 -5.70
C GLY A 188 -9.99 13.37 -5.22
N ASP A 189 -9.01 14.23 -4.94
CA ASP A 189 -7.69 13.81 -4.46
C ASP A 189 -7.76 13.24 -3.04
N GLY A 190 -8.67 13.76 -2.19
CA GLY A 190 -8.87 13.25 -0.84
C GLY A 190 -9.33 11.79 -0.81
N PRO A 191 -10.47 11.44 -1.45
CA PRO A 191 -10.91 10.05 -1.57
C PRO A 191 -9.89 9.14 -2.26
N LYS A 192 -9.19 9.62 -3.29
CA LYS A 192 -8.14 8.84 -3.96
C LYS A 192 -7.02 8.48 -2.98
N LEU A 193 -6.54 9.45 -2.20
CA LEU A 193 -5.50 9.24 -1.19
C LEU A 193 -5.91 8.20 -0.13
N VAL A 194 -7.18 8.24 0.31
CA VAL A 194 -7.72 7.27 1.26
C VAL A 194 -7.70 5.86 0.68
N ARG A 195 -8.12 5.65 -0.58
CA ARG A 195 -8.07 4.31 -1.20
C ARG A 195 -6.65 3.78 -1.29
N GLU A 196 -5.75 4.62 -1.75
CA GLU A 196 -4.33 4.26 -1.88
C GLU A 196 -3.69 3.95 -0.52
N LEU A 197 -4.09 4.65 0.55
CA LEU A 197 -3.66 4.38 1.92
C LEU A 197 -3.98 2.95 2.33
N PHE A 198 -5.24 2.53 2.17
CA PHE A 198 -5.67 1.18 2.53
C PHE A 198 -5.10 0.12 1.60
N ARG A 199 -4.95 0.42 0.31
CA ARG A 199 -4.26 -0.45 -0.66
C ARG A 199 -2.83 -0.75 -0.23
N THR A 200 -2.08 0.30 0.11
CA THR A 200 -0.70 0.17 0.59
C THR A 200 -0.63 -0.55 1.94
N ALA A 201 -1.59 -0.31 2.83
CA ALA A 201 -1.67 -1.03 4.10
C ALA A 201 -1.95 -2.53 3.90
N ASP A 202 -2.76 -2.91 2.91
CA ASP A 202 -3.06 -4.30 2.58
C ASP A 202 -1.85 -5.00 1.94
N GLU A 203 -1.15 -4.34 1.02
CA GLU A 203 0.10 -4.82 0.43
C GLU A 203 1.21 -5.05 1.47
N LEU A 204 1.25 -4.21 2.52
CA LEU A 204 2.21 -4.28 3.63
C LEU A 204 1.72 -5.10 4.83
N SER A 205 0.67 -5.92 4.66
CA SER A 205 0.09 -6.74 5.72
C SER A 205 1.10 -7.74 6.31
N PRO A 206 1.21 -7.87 7.64
CA PRO A 206 0.43 -7.20 8.70
C PRO A 206 0.86 -5.74 8.93
N SER A 207 -0.11 -4.83 8.96
CA SER A 207 0.13 -3.38 9.08
C SER A 207 -0.79 -2.70 10.11
N ILE A 208 -0.32 -1.59 10.66
CA ILE A 208 -1.06 -0.71 11.58
C ILE A 208 -1.16 0.67 10.95
N VAL A 209 -2.39 1.11 10.71
CA VAL A 209 -2.70 2.46 10.23
C VAL A 209 -3.02 3.35 11.43
N PHE A 210 -2.17 4.34 11.68
CA PHE A 210 -2.37 5.35 12.71
C PHE A 210 -2.76 6.69 12.09
N ILE A 211 -3.98 7.15 12.40
CA ILE A 211 -4.50 8.45 11.98
C ILE A 211 -4.46 9.40 13.19
N ASP A 212 -3.51 10.34 13.17
CA ASP A 212 -3.42 11.39 14.19
C ASP A 212 -4.35 12.56 13.85
N GLU A 213 -4.81 13.33 14.83
CA GLU A 213 -5.65 14.54 14.63
C GLU A 213 -6.85 14.32 13.68
N ILE A 214 -7.55 13.19 13.80
CA ILE A 214 -8.73 12.88 12.96
C ILE A 214 -9.89 13.86 13.17
N ASP A 215 -9.89 14.62 14.26
CA ASP A 215 -10.84 15.69 14.51
C ASP A 215 -10.71 16.84 13.48
N ALA A 216 -9.56 16.99 12.82
CA ALA A 216 -9.37 17.94 11.72
C ALA A 216 -10.31 17.66 10.52
N VAL A 217 -10.58 16.39 10.22
CA VAL A 217 -11.54 15.98 9.18
C VAL A 217 -12.94 15.75 9.75
N GLY A 218 -13.05 15.42 11.04
CA GLY A 218 -14.26 15.04 11.77
C GLY A 218 -15.21 16.18 12.17
N THR A 219 -15.36 17.25 11.40
CA THR A 219 -16.29 18.34 11.74
C THR A 219 -17.77 17.92 11.65
N LYS A 220 -18.63 18.49 12.51
CA LYS A 220 -20.06 18.15 12.57
C LYS A 220 -20.75 18.50 11.24
N ARG A 221 -21.59 17.58 10.74
CA ARG A 221 -22.32 17.61 9.45
C ARG A 221 -23.40 18.70 9.29
N TYR A 222 -23.26 19.86 9.93
CA TYR A 222 -24.27 20.92 9.80
C TYR A 222 -24.01 21.73 8.53
N ASP A 223 -24.87 21.50 7.53
CA ASP A 223 -25.02 22.24 6.28
C ASP A 223 -23.71 22.78 5.67
N ALA A 224 -23.06 21.95 4.85
CA ALA A 224 -21.93 22.36 4.02
C ALA A 224 -22.40 23.38 2.97
N HIS A 225 -22.29 24.67 3.30
CA HIS A 225 -22.65 25.78 2.42
C HIS A 225 -21.55 26.06 1.39
N SER A 226 -20.32 25.62 1.66
CA SER A 226 -19.15 25.87 0.81
C SER A 226 -18.66 24.61 0.10
N GLY A 227 -18.12 24.77 -1.12
CA GLY A 227 -17.59 23.65 -1.91
C GLY A 227 -16.46 22.87 -1.22
N GLY A 228 -15.63 23.54 -0.40
CA GLY A 228 -14.56 22.88 0.35
C GLY A 228 -15.05 21.94 1.46
N GLU A 229 -16.15 22.29 2.14
CA GLU A 229 -16.73 21.45 3.20
C GLU A 229 -17.33 20.15 2.63
N ARG A 230 -17.90 20.22 1.42
CA ARG A 230 -18.42 19.04 0.73
C ARG A 230 -17.31 18.05 0.36
N GLU A 231 -16.12 18.54 0.05
CA GLU A 231 -14.98 17.68 -0.27
C GLU A 231 -14.47 16.94 0.98
N ILE A 232 -14.31 17.66 2.09
CA ILE A 232 -13.93 17.03 3.38
C ILE A 232 -14.93 15.93 3.76
N GLN A 233 -16.22 16.19 3.56
CA GLN A 233 -17.27 15.20 3.82
C GLN A 233 -17.15 13.96 2.92
N ARG A 234 -16.79 14.13 1.63
CA ARG A 234 -16.57 13.01 0.71
C ARG A 234 -15.38 12.16 1.13
N THR A 235 -14.26 12.78 1.48
CA THR A 235 -13.08 12.06 1.99
C THR A 235 -13.41 11.27 3.25
N MET A 236 -14.17 11.86 4.18
CA MET A 236 -14.61 11.16 5.39
C MET A 236 -15.52 9.96 5.07
N LEU A 237 -16.45 10.10 4.12
CA LEU A 237 -17.31 8.99 3.70
C LEU A 237 -16.51 7.85 3.08
N GLU A 238 -15.51 8.16 2.25
CA GLU A 238 -14.61 7.16 1.70
C GLU A 238 -13.80 6.45 2.81
N LEU A 239 -13.28 7.20 3.79
CA LEU A 239 -12.58 6.64 4.94
C LEU A 239 -13.47 5.66 5.73
N LEU A 240 -14.73 6.02 5.97
CA LEU A 240 -15.68 5.13 6.62
C LEU A 240 -15.97 3.87 5.78
N ASN A 241 -16.06 4.02 4.45
CA ASN A 241 -16.29 2.89 3.57
C ASN A 241 -15.13 1.88 3.60
N GLN A 242 -13.89 2.38 3.55
CA GLN A 242 -12.68 1.55 3.64
C GLN A 242 -12.53 0.87 5.00
N LEU A 243 -12.98 1.49 6.10
CA LEU A 243 -12.93 0.90 7.44
C LEU A 243 -13.96 -0.21 7.65
N ASP A 244 -15.19 -0.06 7.13
CA ASP A 244 -16.25 -1.06 7.27
C ASP A 244 -16.12 -2.22 6.24
N GLY A 245 -15.49 -1.96 5.09
CA GLY A 245 -15.21 -2.94 4.05
C GLY A 245 -16.40 -3.27 3.15
N LEU A 246 -17.16 -2.24 2.72
CA LEU A 246 -18.26 -2.34 1.74
C LEU A 246 -17.78 -2.10 0.30
#